data_AF-A0A067DEG4-F1
#
_entry.id   AF-A0A067DEG4-F1
#
_cell.length_a   1.000
_cell.length_b   1.000
_cell.length_c   1.000
_cell.angle_alpha   90.00
_cell.angle_beta   90.00
_cell.angle_gamma   90.00
#
_symmetry.space_group_name_H-M   'P 1'
#
loop_
_entity.id
_entity.type
_entity.pdbx_description
1 polymer ?
#
loop_
_entity_poly.entity_id
_entity_poly.type
_entity_poly.pdbx_seq_one_letter_code
_entity_poly.pdbx_strand_id
1 'polypeptide(L)'
;MGKYNVVMKRKRAEKAVRKRAIHGDPVTAKLKNKPQNLSVSGKRQRKLLKKWRRDQKEAADKGLITMQDVEMMAASQPEHEEVD
;
A
#
# COMPACT_ATOMS: atom_id res chain seq x y z
N MET A 1 -2.05 41.41 2.82
CA MET A 1 -1.50 40.48 1.80
C MET A 1 -1.24 41.26 0.53
N GLY A 2 -0.02 41.22 -0.03
CA GLY A 2 0.28 41.95 -1.26
C GLY A 2 -0.66 41.59 -2.42
N LYS A 3 -0.89 42.53 -3.34
CA LYS A 3 -1.77 42.39 -4.52
C LYS A 3 -1.51 41.09 -5.30
N TYR A 4 -0.23 40.72 -5.42
CA TYR A 4 0.19 39.47 -6.07
C TYR A 4 -0.38 38.21 -5.40
N ASN A 5 -0.43 38.16 -4.07
CA ASN A 5 -0.96 37.00 -3.33
C ASN A 5 -2.47 36.84 -3.55
N VAL A 6 -3.20 37.95 -3.68
CA VAL A 6 -4.65 37.92 -3.99
C VAL A 6 -4.88 37.32 -5.38
N VAL A 7 -4.11 37.77 -6.38
CA VAL A 7 -4.18 37.23 -7.75
C VAL A 7 -3.81 35.75 -7.79
N MET A 8 -2.75 35.35 -7.07
CA MET A 8 -2.32 33.94 -7.01
C MET A 8 -3.35 33.04 -6.33
N LYS A 9 -4.01 33.51 -5.26
CA LYS A 9 -5.11 32.78 -4.62
C LYS A 9 -6.26 32.55 -5.59
N ARG A 10 -6.67 33.58 -6.34
CA ARG A 10 -7.71 33.47 -7.37
C ARG A 10 -7.35 32.44 -8.45
N LYS A 11 -6.14 32.54 -9.02
CA LYS A 11 -5.66 31.59 -10.04
C LYS A 11 -5.63 30.15 -9.53
N ARG A 12 -5.25 29.93 -8.26
CA ARG A 12 -5.27 28.59 -7.64
C ARG A 12 -6.69 28.04 -7.50
N ALA A 13 -7.66 28.88 -7.13
CA ALA A 13 -9.06 28.50 -7.03
C ALA A 13 -9.63 28.12 -8.40
N GLU A 14 -9.41 28.94 -9.44
CA GLU A 14 -9.84 28.66 -10.82
C GLU A 14 -9.25 27.34 -11.34
N LYS A 15 -7.95 27.09 -11.08
CA LYS A 15 -7.30 25.83 -11.45
C LYS A 15 -7.91 24.63 -10.74
N ALA A 16 -8.31 24.77 -9.46
CA ALA A 16 -8.95 23.71 -8.71
C ALA A 16 -10.35 23.38 -9.26
N VAL A 17 -11.14 24.40 -9.62
CA VAL A 17 -12.46 24.22 -10.25
C VAL A 17 -12.31 23.51 -11.59
N ARG A 18 -11.39 23.95 -12.46
CA ARG A 18 -11.13 23.28 -13.75
C ARG A 18 -10.73 21.82 -13.56
N LYS A 19 -9.87 21.51 -12.58
CA LYS A 19 -9.50 20.12 -12.27
C LYS A 19 -10.69 19.27 -11.84
N ARG A 20 -11.60 19.81 -11.02
CA ARG A 20 -12.82 19.12 -10.60
C ARG A 20 -13.78 18.88 -11.77
N ALA A 21 -13.89 19.83 -12.70
CA ALA A 21 -14.72 19.67 -13.89
C ALA A 21 -14.21 18.57 -14.83
N ILE A 22 -12.88 18.46 -15.01
CA ILE A 22 -12.27 17.51 -15.94
C ILE A 22 -12.07 16.12 -15.31
N HIS A 23 -11.63 16.05 -14.04
CA HIS A 23 -11.20 14.82 -13.38
C HIS A 23 -12.01 14.46 -12.14
N GLY A 24 -13.00 15.28 -11.77
CA GLY A 24 -13.85 15.00 -10.64
C GLY A 24 -14.81 13.85 -10.93
N ASP A 25 -15.30 13.25 -9.85
CA ASP A 25 -16.38 12.28 -9.93
C ASP A 25 -17.65 12.93 -10.49
N PRO A 26 -18.37 12.31 -11.44
CA PRO A 26 -19.55 12.92 -12.06
C PRO A 26 -20.68 13.22 -11.07
N VAL A 27 -20.80 12.48 -9.96
CA VAL A 27 -21.88 12.67 -8.98
C VAL A 27 -21.50 13.69 -7.91
N THR A 28 -20.25 13.67 -7.45
CA THR A 28 -19.82 14.52 -6.32
C THR A 28 -18.96 15.72 -6.72
N ALA A 29 -18.50 15.78 -7.97
CA ALA A 29 -17.53 16.75 -8.49
C ALA A 29 -16.21 16.83 -7.69
N LYS A 30 -15.95 15.88 -6.79
CA LYS A 30 -14.72 15.82 -5.97
C LYS A 30 -13.65 15.04 -6.71
N LEU A 31 -12.40 15.46 -6.53
CA LEU A 31 -11.24 14.70 -7.01
C LEU A 31 -11.04 13.47 -6.11
N LYS A 32 -10.79 12.31 -6.72
CA LYS A 32 -10.46 11.08 -5.98
C LYS A 32 -9.07 11.22 -5.35
N ASN A 33 -8.94 10.90 -4.07
CA ASN A 33 -7.64 10.80 -3.42
C ASN A 33 -6.95 9.53 -3.91
N LYS A 34 -5.83 9.68 -4.62
CA LYS A 34 -5.00 8.54 -4.99
C LYS A 34 -4.23 8.09 -3.74
N PRO A 35 -4.44 6.86 -3.23
CA PRO A 35 -3.61 6.38 -2.13
C PRO A 35 -2.16 6.38 -2.59
N GLN A 36 -1.27 6.91 -1.74
CA GLN A 36 0.15 6.83 -2.02
C GLN A 36 0.55 5.35 -2.03
N ASN A 37 1.27 4.92 -3.05
CA ASN A 37 1.85 3.59 -3.05
C ASN A 37 2.82 3.53 -1.86
N LEU A 38 2.47 2.75 -0.84
CA LEU A 38 3.32 2.50 0.32
C LEU A 38 4.44 1.55 -0.12
N SER A 39 5.41 2.06 -0.87
CA SER A 39 6.60 1.29 -1.20
C SER A 39 7.37 1.03 0.09
N VAL A 40 7.36 -0.24 0.52
CA VAL A 40 8.17 -0.66 1.65
C VAL A 40 9.62 -0.62 1.20
N SER A 41 10.42 0.30 1.76
CA SER A 41 11.86 0.36 1.49
C SER A 41 12.50 -1.03 1.68
N GLY A 42 13.49 -1.38 0.85
CA GLY A 42 14.19 -2.67 0.95
C GLY A 42 14.79 -2.93 2.35
N LYS A 43 15.19 -1.88 3.08
CA LYS A 43 15.60 -1.99 4.49
C LYS A 43 14.46 -2.45 5.38
N ARG A 44 13.25 -1.92 5.18
CA ARG A 44 12.05 -2.30 5.94
C ARG A 44 11.58 -3.70 5.55
N GLN A 45 11.63 -4.08 4.27
CA GLN A 45 11.37 -5.46 3.84
C GLN A 45 12.33 -6.44 4.53
N ARG A 46 13.64 -6.15 4.53
CA ARG A 46 14.65 -6.97 5.23
C ARG A 46 14.40 -7.06 6.74
N LYS A 47 14.00 -5.95 7.37
CA LYS A 47 13.63 -5.95 8.80
C LYS A 47 12.39 -6.79 9.09
N LEU A 48 11.36 -6.68 8.26
CA LEU A 48 10.14 -7.46 8.39
C LEU A 48 10.43 -8.96 8.22
N LEU A 49 11.24 -9.33 7.22
CA LEU A 49 11.65 -10.72 7.02
C LEU A 49 12.45 -11.25 8.21
N LYS A 50 13.37 -10.44 8.77
CA LYS A 50 14.11 -10.82 9.98
C LYS A 50 13.20 -10.96 11.20
N LYS A 51 12.23 -10.07 11.38
CA LYS A 51 11.23 -10.17 12.45
C LYS A 51 10.42 -11.44 12.29
N TRP A 52 9.90 -11.69 11.10
CA TRP A 52 9.12 -12.88 10.77
C TRP A 52 9.90 -14.17 11.08
N ARG A 53 11.18 -14.27 10.68
CA ARG A 53 12.01 -15.43 11.03
C ARG A 53 12.20 -15.64 12.54
N ARG A 54 12.29 -14.55 13.32
CA ARG A 54 12.36 -14.65 14.78
C ARG A 54 11.04 -15.10 15.37
N ASP A 55 9.95 -14.51 14.93
CA ASP A 55 8.59 -14.86 15.37
C ASP A 55 8.29 -16.35 15.06
N GLN A 56 8.69 -16.83 13.88
CA GLN A 56 8.57 -18.25 13.49
C GLN A 56 9.43 -19.16 14.37
N LYS A 57 10.68 -18.77 14.67
CA LYS A 57 11.55 -19.52 15.58
C LYS A 57 10.96 -19.59 16.99
N GLU A 58 10.48 -18.47 17.52
CA GLU A 58 9.83 -18.44 18.83
C GLU A 58 8.55 -19.28 18.88
N ALA A 59 7.79 -19.31 17.78
CA ALA A 59 6.59 -20.14 17.67
C ALA A 59 6.96 -21.63 17.65
N ALA A 60 8.03 -22.02 16.96
CA ALA A 60 8.56 -23.38 17.00
C ALA A 60 9.09 -23.77 18.39
N ASP A 61 9.87 -22.89 19.04
CA ASP A 61 10.41 -23.11 20.39
C ASP A 61 9.29 -23.26 21.44
N LYS A 62 8.16 -22.56 21.25
CA LYS A 62 6.96 -22.68 22.10
C LYS A 62 6.07 -23.88 21.74
N GLY A 63 6.45 -24.68 20.73
CA GLY A 63 5.67 -25.82 20.25
C GLY A 63 4.39 -25.44 19.52
N LEU A 64 4.23 -24.17 19.12
CA LEU A 64 3.07 -23.65 18.39
C LEU A 64 3.12 -24.00 16.89
N ILE A 65 4.29 -24.36 16.39
CA ILE A 65 4.51 -24.87 15.03
C ILE A 65 5.15 -26.25 15.17
N THR A 66 4.46 -27.27 14.70
CA THR A 66 4.93 -28.65 14.65
C THR A 66 5.35 -29.01 13.22
N MET A 67 6.14 -30.09 13.07
CA MET A 67 6.52 -30.59 11.74
C MET A 67 5.29 -30.88 10.85
N GLN A 68 4.17 -31.31 11.45
CA GLN A 68 2.91 -31.55 10.76
C GLN A 68 2.29 -30.26 10.18
N ASP A 69 2.40 -29.12 10.87
CA ASP A 69 1.90 -27.84 10.36
C ASP A 69 2.69 -27.39 9.12
N VAL A 70 4.00 -27.66 9.12
CA VAL A 70 4.88 -27.37 7.98
C VAL A 70 4.52 -28.26 6.78
N GLU A 71 4.29 -29.55 7.02
CA GLU A 71 3.87 -30.51 5.98
C GLU A 71 2.49 -30.17 5.39
N MET A 72 1.52 -29.80 6.24
CA MET A 72 0.19 -29.36 5.81
C MET A 72 0.24 -28.07 4.99
N MET A 73 1.06 -27.10 5.40
CA MET A 73 1.26 -25.86 4.64
C MET A 73 1.89 -26.15 3.26
N ALA A 74 2.88 -27.04 3.18
CA ALA A 74 3.53 -27.41 1.92
C ALA A 74 2.56 -28.12 0.96
N ALA A 75 1.73 -29.03 1.47
CA ALA A 75 0.72 -29.74 0.67
C ALA A 75 -0.46 -28.85 0.23
N SER A 76 -0.66 -27.70 0.88
CA SER A 76 -1.73 -26.75 0.56
C SER A 76 -1.32 -25.67 -0.45
N GLN A 77 -0.04 -25.58 -0.82
CA GLN A 77 0.40 -24.67 -1.87
C GLN A 77 -0.07 -25.25 -3.22
N PRO A 78 -1.01 -24.62 -3.95
CA PRO A 78 -1.33 -25.07 -5.29
C PRO A 78 -0.06 -24.90 -6.14
N GLU A 79 0.43 -26.02 -6.67
CA GLU A 79 1.51 -26.02 -7.65
C GLU A 79 1.17 -24.98 -8.73
N HIS A 80 2.01 -23.97 -8.87
CA HIS A 80 1.87 -23.02 -9.96
C HIS A 80 2.04 -23.79 -11.27
N GLU A 81 0.93 -24.11 -11.94
CA GLU A 81 0.92 -24.56 -13.33
C GLU A 81 1.60 -23.48 -14.17
N GLU A 82 2.82 -23.76 -14.63
CA GLU A 82 3.47 -22.97 -15.66
C GLU A 82 2.65 -23.10 -16.94
N VAL A 83 2.10 -21.98 -17.41
CA VAL A 83 1.47 -21.87 -18.72
C VAL A 83 2.50 -21.21 -19.65
N ASP A 84 3.04 -22.01 -20.57
CA ASP A 84 3.89 -21.61 -21.68
C ASP A 84 3.26 -20.53 -22.59
#